data_AF-A0A8X7RNB8-F1
#
_entry.id   AF-A0A8X7RNB8-F1
#
_cell.length_a   1.000
_cell.length_b   1.000
_cell.length_c   1.000
_cell.angle_alpha   90.00
_cell.angle_beta   90.00
_cell.angle_gamma   90.00
#
_symmetry.space_group_name_H-M   'P 1'
#
loop_
_entity.id
_entity.type
_entity.pdbx_description
1 polymer ?
#
loop_
_entity_poly.entity_id
_entity_poly.type
_entity_poly.pdbx_seq_one_letter_code
_entity_poly.pdbx_strand_id
1 'polypeptide(L)' 'MTASAMFGPHALIIHYVSYVDKLIINLAVDTAVIPDPHLLCDDLVESLNIIKLAALEKGLHKMEV' A
#
# COMPACT_ATOMS: atom_id res chain seq x y z
N MET A 1 -9.71 -7.43 22.91
CA MET A 1 -9.34 -6.30 22.04
C MET A 1 -7.83 -6.35 21.86
N THR A 2 -7.35 -6.90 20.75
CA THR A 2 -5.90 -7.02 20.47
C THR A 2 -5.37 -5.69 19.95
N ALA A 3 -4.97 -4.80 20.84
CA ALA A 3 -4.31 -3.52 20.53
C ALA A 3 -2.78 -3.66 20.42
N SER A 4 -2.26 -4.86 20.14
CA SER A 4 -0.81 -5.13 20.20
C SER A 4 -0.03 -4.56 19.02
N ALA A 5 -0.67 -4.18 17.92
CA ALA A 5 -0.01 -3.59 16.75
C ALA A 5 0.04 -2.05 16.77
N MET A 6 -0.51 -1.41 17.80
CA MET A 6 -0.58 0.07 17.89
C MET A 6 0.37 0.64 18.95
N PHE A 7 0.84 -0.21 19.87
CA PHE A 7 1.67 0.20 21.00
C PHE A 7 3.03 -0.52 20.91
N GLY A 8 4.02 0.17 20.35
CA GLY A 8 5.41 -0.29 20.24
C GLY A 8 6.22 0.53 19.24
N PRO A 9 7.56 0.40 19.21
CA PRO A 9 8.37 0.99 18.15
C PRO A 9 8.07 0.27 16.82
N HIS A 10 7.63 1.01 15.82
CA HIS A 10 7.36 0.50 14.48
C HIS A 10 8.38 1.08 13.51
N ALA A 11 9.13 0.21 12.83
CA ALA A 11 10.07 0.62 11.78
C ALA A 11 9.33 1.14 10.51
N LEU A 12 8.08 0.73 10.33
CA LEU A 12 7.22 1.14 9.22
C LEU A 12 5.76 1.21 9.69
N ILE A 13 5.10 2.33 9.42
CA ILE A 13 3.66 2.50 9.57
C ILE A 13 3.10 2.99 8.24
N ILE A 14 2.06 2.31 7.75
CA ILE A 14 1.37 2.65 6.51
C ILE A 14 -0.03 3.12 6.86
N HIS A 15 -0.29 4.41 6.64
CA HIS A 15 -1.65 4.97 6.66
C HIS A 15 -2.14 5.15 5.24
N TYR A 16 -3.37 4.74 4.97
CA TYR A 16 -3.98 4.95 3.66
C TYR A 16 -5.41 5.48 3.80
N VAL A 17 -5.82 6.30 2.85
CA VAL A 17 -7.17 6.81 2.70
C VAL A 17 -7.56 6.67 1.25
N SER A 18 -8.63 5.91 1.00
CA SER A 18 -9.24 5.80 -0.33
C SER A 18 -10.46 6.72 -0.39
N TYR A 19 -10.52 7.56 -1.41
CA TYR A 19 -11.66 8.44 -1.67
C TYR A 19 -11.91 8.57 -3.17
N VAL A 20 -13.11 8.15 -3.60
CA VAL A 20 -13.54 8.13 -5.01
C VAL A 20 -12.56 7.32 -5.86
N ASP A 21 -11.81 7.98 -6.74
CA ASP A 21 -10.85 7.40 -7.68
C ASP A 21 -9.40 7.62 -7.23
N LYS A 22 -9.20 8.13 -6.00
CA LYS A 22 -7.90 8.48 -5.44
C LYS A 22 -7.59 7.64 -4.21
N LEU A 23 -6.38 7.11 -4.17
CA LEU A 23 -5.79 6.46 -3.01
C LEU A 23 -4.60 7.30 -2.54
N ILE A 24 -4.63 7.76 -1.30
CA ILE A 24 -3.53 8.49 -0.65
C ILE A 24 -2.88 7.54 0.34
N ILE A 25 -1.56 7.42 0.30
CA ILE A 25 -0.77 6.60 1.21
C ILE A 25 0.30 7.47 1.87
N ASN A 26 0.34 7.45 3.19
CA ASN A 26 1.35 8.09 4.02
C ASN A 26 2.19 7.00 4.70
N LEU A 27 3.51 7.09 4.52
CA LEU A 27 4.47 6.19 5.16
C LEU A 27 5.21 6.95 6.26
N ALA A 28 5.21 6.39 7.48
CA ALA A 28 6.15 6.78 8.52
C ALA A 28 7.19 5.68 8.64
N VAL A 29 8.47 6.04 8.48
CA VAL A 29 9.58 5.10 8.30
C VAL A 29 10.73 5.45 9.23
N ASP A 30 11.27 4.45 9.91
CA ASP A 30 12.56 4.55 10.59
C ASP A 30 13.69 4.32 9.58
N THR A 31 14.41 5.39 9.25
CA THR A 31 15.49 5.36 8.24
C THR A 31 16.73 4.59 8.71
N ALA A 32 16.87 4.29 10.00
CA ALA A 32 17.95 3.43 10.48
C ALA A 32 17.71 1.95 10.10
N VAL A 33 16.46 1.55 9.93
CA VAL A 33 16.06 0.18 9.55
C VAL A 33 15.72 0.08 8.05
N ILE A 34 15.14 1.14 7.46
CA ILE A 34 14.81 1.23 6.03
C ILE A 34 15.62 2.38 5.42
N PRO A 35 16.81 2.10 4.85
CA PRO A 35 17.75 3.13 4.45
C PRO A 35 17.27 4.01 3.28
N ASP A 36 16.42 3.45 2.42
CA ASP A 36 15.84 4.16 1.27
C ASP A 36 14.30 4.07 1.27
N PRO A 37 13.62 4.97 1.99
CA PRO A 37 12.16 5.05 1.99
C PRO A 37 11.57 5.46 0.65
N HIS A 38 12.34 6.10 -0.23
CA HIS A 38 11.85 6.54 -1.53
C HIS A 38 11.75 5.37 -2.51
N LEU A 39 12.76 4.49 -2.51
CA LEU A 39 12.67 3.23 -3.24
C LEU A 39 11.45 2.40 -2.78
N LEU A 40 11.16 2.36 -1.47
CA LEU A 40 9.95 1.71 -0.96
C LEU A 40 8.66 2.34 -1.50
N CYS A 41 8.62 3.67 -1.65
CA CYS A 41 7.48 4.35 -2.27
C CYS A 41 7.32 3.94 -3.74
N ASP A 42 8.42 3.90 -4.50
CA ASP A 42 8.40 3.52 -5.91
C ASP A 42 7.94 2.06 -6.09
N ASP A 43 8.48 1.15 -5.29
CA ASP A 43 8.09 -0.27 -5.26
C ASP A 43 6.61 -0.46 -4.90
N LEU A 44 6.11 0.34 -3.95
CA LEU A 44 4.70 0.32 -3.55
C LEU A 44 3.79 0.79 -4.68
N VAL A 45 4.18 1.84 -5.41
CA VAL A 45 3.44 2.35 -6.57
C VAL A 45 3.43 1.31 -7.69
N GLU A 46 4.57 0.70 -8.00
CA GLU A 46 4.66 -0.36 -9.02
C GLU A 46 3.77 -1.55 -8.65
N SER A 47 3.86 -2.01 -7.41
CA SER A 47 3.04 -3.12 -6.90
C SER A 47 1.55 -2.84 -7.02
N LEU A 48 1.10 -1.63 -6.63
CA LEU A 48 -0.31 -1.24 -6.74
C LEU A 48 -0.77 -1.13 -8.19
N ASN A 49 0.09 -0.71 -9.12
CA ASN A 49 -0.20 -0.71 -10.54
C ASN A 49 -0.39 -2.13 -11.08
N ILE A 50 0.50 -3.06 -10.72
CA ILE A 50 0.38 -4.48 -11.11
C ILE A 50 -0.93 -5.08 -10.58
N ILE A 51 -1.24 -4.83 -9.29
CA ILE A 51 -2.49 -5.29 -8.67
C ILE A 51 -3.71 -4.71 -9.40
N LYS A 52 -3.68 -3.41 -9.73
CA LYS A 52 -4.75 -2.75 -10.47
C LYS A 52 -4.95 -3.38 -11.85
N LEU A 53 -3.87 -3.61 -12.61
CA LEU A 53 -3.94 -4.22 -13.94
C LEU A 53 -4.52 -5.63 -13.86
N ALA A 54 -4.00 -6.47 -12.97
CA ALA A 54 -4.51 -7.83 -12.78
C ALA A 54 -5.99 -7.86 -12.33
N ALA A 55 -6.42 -6.90 -11.49
CA ALA A 55 -7.81 -6.77 -11.08
C ALA A 55 -8.72 -6.35 -12.25
N LEU A 56 -8.25 -5.44 -13.11
CA LEU A 56 -8.99 -5.02 -14.31
C LEU A 56 -9.12 -6.17 -15.32
N GLU A 57 -8.05 -6.92 -15.56
CA GLU A 57 -8.08 -8.12 -16.41
C GLU A 57 -9.10 -9.13 -15.88
N LYS A 58 -9.07 -9.43 -14.57
CA LYS A 58 -10.05 -10.34 -13.94
C LYS A 58 -11.48 -9.80 -13.94
N GLY A 59 -11.66 -8.48 -13.87
CA GLY A 59 -12.97 -7.82 -13.94
C GLY A 59 -13.58 -7.89 -15.33
N LEU A 60 -12.75 -7.74 -16.38
CA LEU A 60 -13.17 -7.84 -17.77
C LEU A 60 -13.72 -9.23 -18.11
N HIS A 61 -13.08 -10.29 -17.59
CA HIS A 61 -13.53 -11.68 -17.75
C HIS A 61 -14.84 -12.02 -17.02
N LYS A 62 -15.38 -11.13 -16.16
CA LYS A 62 -16.67 -11.33 -15.47
C LYS A 62 -17.87 -10.67 -16.17
N MET A 63 -17.63 -9.88 -17.23
CA MET A 63 -18.70 -9.24 -18.01
C MET A 63 -19.10 -10.04 -19.27
N GLU A 64 -18.43 -11.16 -19.57
CA GLU A 64 -18.86 -12.14 -20.57
C GLU A 64 -19.62 -13.29 -19.90
N VAL A 65 -20.83 -13.03 -19.39
CA VAL A 65 -21.88 -14.05 -19.12
C VAL A 65 -23.24 -13.47 -19.44
#